data_AF-A0A9C7VYP3-F1
#
_entry.id   AF-A0A9C7VYP3-F1
#
_cell.length_a   1.000
_cell.length_b   1.000
_cell.length_c   1.000
_cell.angle_alpha   90.00
_cell.angle_beta   90.00
_cell.angle_gamma   90.00
#
_symmetry.space_group_name_H-M   'P 1'
#
loop_
_entity.id
_entity.type
_entity.pdbx_description
1 polymer ?
#
loop_
_entity_poly.entity_id
_entity_poly.type
_entity_poly.pdbx_seq_one_letter_code
_entity_poly.pdbx_strand_id
1 'polypeptide(L)'
;MRIHSHNVHKHWHRCANEFAPTFNTPSACCGVVYFDLFKFAVPRLKKLKDGIAFPVNPPSIPGLGTQGGFEFWLQNRGQGGATRLAQVTKEIIAKANERPEVTRLNTTFNASSRQLKANVDRSKTEALGLSVPDVYAALQTLFGSLYVSQYNKYGRVW
;
A
#
# COMPACT_ATOMS: atom_id res chain seq x y z
N MET A 1 -28.43 55.96 -16.19
CA MET A 1 -29.57 55.08 -15.92
C MET A 1 -29.03 53.74 -15.44
N ARG A 2 -29.46 53.29 -14.25
CA ARG A 2 -29.00 52.13 -13.46
C ARG A 2 -29.95 50.96 -13.67
N ILE A 3 -29.50 49.70 -13.88
CA ILE A 3 -30.01 48.40 -13.33
C ILE A 3 -28.90 47.32 -13.57
N HIS A 4 -28.06 46.95 -12.60
CA HIS A 4 -28.13 45.89 -11.57
C HIS A 4 -27.88 44.42 -12.00
N SER A 5 -26.84 43.85 -11.35
CA SER A 5 -26.38 42.45 -11.32
C SER A 5 -27.28 41.57 -10.44
N HIS A 6 -27.48 40.29 -10.82
CA HIS A 6 -27.53 39.07 -9.97
C HIS A 6 -28.29 37.92 -10.67
N ASN A 7 -27.64 36.77 -10.92
CA ASN A 7 -28.20 35.42 -10.65
C ASN A 7 -27.26 34.29 -11.14
N VAL A 8 -26.38 33.79 -10.25
CA VAL A 8 -25.67 32.50 -10.44
C VAL A 8 -25.83 31.61 -9.18
N HIS A 9 -26.88 31.85 -8.38
CA HIS A 9 -27.05 31.18 -7.08
C HIS A 9 -27.97 29.94 -7.10
N LYS A 10 -28.64 29.61 -8.21
CA LYS A 10 -29.70 28.59 -8.21
C LYS A 10 -29.33 27.21 -8.76
N HIS A 11 -28.13 27.00 -9.31
CA HIS A 11 -27.78 25.70 -9.91
C HIS A 11 -27.11 24.72 -8.92
N TRP A 12 -26.50 25.21 -7.85
CA TRP A 12 -25.75 24.37 -6.89
C TRP A 12 -26.61 23.52 -5.94
N HIS A 13 -27.92 23.78 -5.86
CA HIS A 13 -28.81 23.03 -4.96
C HIS A 13 -29.24 21.66 -5.51
N ARG A 14 -29.04 21.37 -6.81
CA ARG A 14 -29.56 20.13 -7.41
C ARG A 14 -28.58 18.94 -7.33
N CYS A 15 -27.26 19.18 -7.34
CA CYS A 15 -26.26 18.11 -7.15
C CYS A 15 -26.12 17.63 -5.68
N ALA A 16 -26.58 18.42 -4.71
CA ALA A 16 -26.49 18.04 -3.29
C ALA A 16 -27.46 16.90 -2.91
N ASN A 17 -28.56 16.74 -3.65
CA ASN A 17 -29.62 15.78 -3.28
C ASN A 17 -29.45 14.38 -3.88
N GLU A 18 -28.59 14.17 -4.88
CA GLU A 18 -28.40 12.85 -5.51
C GLU A 18 -27.30 12.00 -4.84
N PHE A 19 -26.43 12.62 -4.04
CA PHE A 19 -25.35 11.92 -3.31
C PHE A 19 -25.58 11.80 -1.79
N ALA A 20 -26.75 12.19 -1.28
CA ALA A 20 -26.98 12.42 0.14
C ALA A 20 -28.07 11.58 0.84
N PRO A 21 -28.31 10.28 0.57
CA PRO A 21 -29.23 9.54 1.43
C PRO A 21 -28.59 9.00 2.73
N THR A 22 -27.30 9.26 3.02
CA THR A 22 -26.64 8.70 4.25
C THR A 22 -25.89 9.69 5.14
N PHE A 23 -25.85 10.98 4.79
CA PHE A 23 -25.24 12.01 5.65
C PHE A 23 -26.31 12.75 6.45
N ASN A 24 -26.76 12.16 7.56
CA ASN A 24 -27.73 12.79 8.46
C ASN A 24 -27.04 13.56 9.61
N THR A 25 -26.24 14.57 9.29
CA THR A 25 -25.76 15.55 10.29
C THR A 25 -25.74 16.97 9.70
N PRO A 26 -26.32 17.99 10.37
CA PRO A 26 -26.60 19.31 9.77
C PRO A 26 -25.39 20.21 9.49
N SER A 27 -24.16 19.78 9.75
CA SER A 27 -22.93 20.57 9.59
C SER A 27 -22.12 20.24 8.32
N ALA A 28 -22.56 19.29 7.50
CA ALA A 28 -21.75 18.75 6.41
C ALA A 28 -21.52 19.68 5.20
N CYS A 29 -22.17 20.85 5.12
CA CYS A 29 -22.00 21.78 3.99
C CYS A 29 -20.94 22.88 4.21
N CYS A 30 -20.33 23.00 5.39
CA CYS A 30 -19.30 24.01 5.63
C CYS A 30 -18.28 23.49 6.65
N GLY A 31 -17.09 23.11 6.19
CA GLY A 31 -15.95 22.74 7.04
C GLY A 31 -15.83 21.25 7.32
N VAL A 32 -15.49 20.45 6.31
CA VAL A 32 -14.96 19.10 6.56
C VAL A 32 -13.55 19.25 7.11
N VAL A 33 -13.39 19.11 8.43
CA VAL A 33 -12.05 19.04 9.03
C VAL A 33 -11.43 17.71 8.61
N TYR A 34 -10.12 17.70 8.37
CA TYR A 34 -9.37 16.50 7.98
C TYR A 34 -9.70 15.28 8.84
N PHE A 35 -9.95 15.47 10.15
CA PHE A 35 -10.34 14.42 11.08
C PHE A 35 -11.72 13.79 10.81
N ASP A 36 -12.67 14.53 10.23
CA ASP A 36 -14.00 14.01 9.91
C ASP A 36 -13.97 13.07 8.70
N LEU A 37 -13.02 13.27 7.77
CA LEU A 37 -12.73 12.31 6.70
C LEU A 37 -12.26 10.96 7.27
N PHE A 38 -11.50 10.94 8.35
CA PHE A 38 -11.05 9.69 8.98
C PHE A 38 -12.22 8.94 9.60
N LYS A 39 -13.10 9.66 10.31
CA LYS A 39 -14.31 9.08 10.91
C LYS A 39 -15.23 8.45 9.86
N PHE A 40 -15.29 9.06 8.67
CA PHE A 40 -16.08 8.55 7.55
C PHE A 40 -15.39 7.39 6.79
N ALA A 41 -14.09 7.49 6.53
CA ALA A 41 -13.37 6.55 5.67
C ALA A 41 -12.96 5.27 6.41
N VAL A 42 -12.52 5.36 7.67
CA VAL A 42 -11.99 4.21 8.43
C VAL A 42 -12.99 3.05 8.54
N PRO A 43 -14.29 3.25 8.85
CA PRO A 43 -15.25 2.15 8.92
C PRO A 43 -15.48 1.45 7.57
N ARG A 44 -15.33 2.15 6.45
CA ARG A 44 -15.47 1.57 5.11
C ARG A 44 -14.23 0.79 4.70
N LEU A 45 -13.05 1.34 4.96
CA LEU A 45 -11.78 0.69 4.63
C LEU A 45 -11.54 -0.57 5.46
N LYS A 46 -12.02 -0.61 6.72
CA LYS A 46 -11.99 -1.81 7.56
C LYS A 46 -12.84 -2.98 7.02
N LYS A 47 -13.78 -2.73 6.10
CA LYS A 47 -14.64 -3.79 5.53
C LYS A 47 -13.99 -4.49 4.32
N LEU A 48 -12.86 -4.01 3.83
CA LEU A 48 -12.13 -4.65 2.74
C LEU A 48 -11.60 -6.01 3.21
N LYS A 49 -11.87 -7.07 2.43
CA LYS A 49 -11.46 -8.44 2.76
C LYS A 49 -10.09 -8.80 2.20
N ASP A 50 -9.74 -8.24 1.04
CA ASP A 50 -8.57 -8.64 0.25
C ASP A 50 -7.32 -7.77 0.54
N GLY A 51 -7.38 -6.89 1.54
CA GLY A 51 -6.28 -6.01 1.87
C GLY A 51 -6.55 -5.08 3.04
N ILE A 52 -5.47 -4.46 3.52
CA ILE A 52 -5.52 -3.48 4.60
C ILE A 52 -5.35 -2.09 3.99
N ALA A 53 -6.36 -1.24 4.18
CA ALA A 53 -6.29 0.17 3.79
C ALA A 53 -6.59 1.06 4.99
N PHE A 54 -5.79 2.12 5.15
CA PHE A 54 -6.01 3.11 6.20
C PHE A 54 -5.56 4.49 5.69
N PRO A 55 -6.28 5.55 6.07
CA PRO A 55 -5.88 6.91 5.74
C PRO A 55 -4.71 7.34 6.64
N VAL A 56 -3.73 8.03 6.08
CA VAL A 56 -2.54 8.55 6.78
C VAL A 56 -2.52 10.07 6.68
N ASN A 57 -2.21 10.75 7.79
CA ASN A 57 -2.06 12.19 7.79
C ASN A 57 -0.75 12.60 7.11
N PRO A 58 -0.78 13.53 6.14
CA PRO A 58 0.45 14.12 5.65
C PRO A 58 1.20 14.78 6.82
N PRO A 59 2.54 14.74 6.83
CA PRO A 59 3.32 15.35 7.90
C PRO A 59 3.13 16.88 7.92
N SER A 60 3.34 17.49 9.08
CA SER A 60 3.25 18.95 9.27
C SER A 60 4.27 19.73 8.42
N ILE A 61 5.36 19.09 7.99
CA ILE A 61 6.38 19.64 7.11
C ILE A 61 6.57 18.67 5.94
N PRO A 62 6.23 19.08 4.70
CA PRO A 62 6.51 18.28 3.51
C PRO A 62 8.00 17.96 3.38
N GLY A 63 8.35 16.70 3.14
CA GLY A 63 9.74 16.26 2.92
C GLY A 63 10.46 15.63 4.12
N LEU A 64 9.89 15.66 5.33
CA LEU A 64 10.45 14.98 6.52
C LEU A 64 9.93 13.55 6.73
N GLY A 65 9.06 13.07 5.85
CA GLY A 65 8.49 11.73 5.92
C GLY A 65 7.19 11.65 5.12
N THR A 66 6.59 10.47 5.10
CA THR A 66 5.31 10.22 4.44
C THR A 66 4.15 10.12 5.43
N GLN A 67 4.44 10.10 6.73
CA GLN A 67 3.46 9.90 7.81
C GLN A 67 3.82 10.80 9.00
N GLY A 68 2.82 11.36 9.68
CA GLY A 68 3.02 12.01 10.98
C GLY A 68 3.06 10.98 12.12
N GLY A 69 3.89 11.22 13.14
CA GLY A 69 4.02 10.35 14.32
C GLY A 69 5.47 10.03 14.64
N PHE A 70 5.73 8.77 15.00
CA PHE A 70 7.08 8.25 15.22
C PHE A 70 7.31 6.98 14.38
N GLU A 71 8.56 6.73 14.02
CA GLU A 71 9.02 5.53 13.33
C GLU A 71 10.15 4.91 14.12
N PHE A 72 10.18 3.58 14.20
CA PHE A 72 11.25 2.83 14.84
C PHE A 72 11.62 1.61 14.00
N TRP A 73 12.89 1.23 14.06
CA TRP A 73 13.43 0.08 13.36
C TRP A 73 13.74 -1.03 14.35
N LEU A 74 13.06 -2.17 14.20
CA LEU A 74 13.38 -3.35 14.99
C LEU A 74 14.51 -4.13 14.31
N GLN A 75 15.64 -4.23 14.99
CA GLN A 75 16.82 -4.93 14.49
C GLN A 75 16.98 -6.28 15.18
N ASN A 76 17.05 -7.36 14.39
CA ASN A 76 17.50 -8.65 14.89
C ASN A 76 19.04 -8.72 14.86
N ARG A 77 19.68 -8.87 16.02
CA ARG A 77 21.15 -9.02 16.16
C ARG A 77 21.61 -10.46 16.37
N GLY A 78 20.68 -11.41 16.45
CA GLY A 78 20.96 -12.83 16.73
C GLY A 78 20.50 -13.75 15.60
N GLN A 79 20.47 -15.06 15.87
CA GLN A 79 20.20 -16.09 14.86
C GLN A 79 18.70 -16.35 14.57
N GLY A 80 17.78 -15.48 15.01
CA GLY A 80 16.33 -15.72 14.88
C GLY A 80 15.77 -15.68 13.45
N GLY A 81 16.54 -15.19 12.47
CA GLY A 81 16.07 -15.03 11.09
C GLY A 81 14.86 -14.08 10.95
N ALA A 82 14.26 -14.06 9.76
CA ALA A 82 13.12 -13.20 9.43
C ALA A 82 11.84 -13.63 10.15
N THR A 83 11.61 -14.94 10.33
CA THR A 83 10.40 -15.48 10.96
C THR A 83 10.30 -15.08 12.43
N ARG A 84 11.38 -15.19 13.20
CA ARG A 84 11.38 -14.78 14.61
C ARG A 84 11.21 -13.27 14.75
N LEU A 85 11.86 -12.48 13.87
CA LEU A 85 11.67 -11.04 13.84
C LEU A 85 10.20 -10.69 13.62
N ALA A 86 9.53 -11.33 12.66
CA ALA A 86 8.11 -11.08 12.38
C ALA A 86 7.22 -11.40 13.59
N GLN A 87 7.52 -12.48 14.31
CA GLN A 87 6.79 -12.85 15.52
C GLN A 87 6.96 -11.77 16.61
N VAL A 88 8.20 -11.38 16.90
CA VAL A 88 8.51 -10.37 17.93
C VAL A 88 7.90 -9.01 17.56
N THR A 89 7.97 -8.59 16.29
CA THR A 89 7.31 -7.36 15.81
C THR A 89 5.81 -7.40 16.10
N LYS A 90 5.13 -8.51 15.83
CA LYS A 90 3.69 -8.67 16.11
C LYS A 90 3.39 -8.64 17.62
N GLU A 91 4.22 -9.28 18.44
CA GLU A 91 4.10 -9.25 19.90
C GLU A 91 4.26 -7.84 20.46
N ILE A 92 5.23 -7.06 19.95
CA ILE A 92 5.44 -5.67 20.33
C ILE A 92 4.22 -4.82 19.95
N ILE A 93 3.72 -4.96 18.73
CA ILE A 93 2.53 -4.22 18.26
C ILE A 93 1.30 -4.59 19.11
N ALA A 94 1.10 -5.87 19.42
CA ALA A 94 -0.01 -6.31 20.26
C ALA A 94 0.04 -5.68 21.65
N LYS A 95 1.19 -5.73 22.34
CA LYS A 95 1.37 -5.12 23.66
C LYS A 95 1.27 -3.59 23.63
N ALA A 96 1.74 -2.98 22.56
CA ALA A 96 1.68 -1.52 22.42
C ALA A 96 0.24 -1.03 22.14
N ASN A 97 -0.61 -1.84 21.49
CA ASN A 97 -2.02 -1.53 21.32
C ASN A 97 -2.85 -1.59 22.62
N GLU A 98 -2.34 -2.22 23.69
CA GLU A 98 -2.96 -2.20 25.02
C GLU A 98 -2.76 -0.86 25.73
N ARG A 99 -1.80 -0.04 25.27
CA ARG A 99 -1.44 1.23 25.88
C ARG A 99 -2.19 2.38 25.20
N PRO A 100 -2.94 3.21 25.94
CA PRO A 100 -3.73 4.29 25.34
C PRO A 100 -2.86 5.43 24.76
N GLU A 101 -1.60 5.54 25.16
CA GLU A 101 -0.67 6.57 24.67
C GLU A 101 -0.21 6.31 23.23
N VAL A 102 -0.32 5.07 22.76
CA VAL A 102 0.15 4.66 21.43
C VAL A 102 -1.01 4.12 20.63
N THR A 103 -1.30 4.75 19.49
CA THR A 103 -2.40 4.33 18.64
C THR A 103 -1.92 4.11 17.22
N ARG A 104 -2.60 3.21 16.49
CA ARG A 104 -2.45 3.02 15.04
C ARG A 104 -1.06 2.54 14.61
N LEU A 105 -0.41 1.70 15.41
CA LEU A 105 0.84 1.04 15.03
C LEU A 105 0.61 0.06 13.88
N ASN A 106 1.48 0.13 12.87
CA ASN A 106 1.53 -0.85 11.78
C ASN A 106 2.97 -1.27 11.50
N THR A 107 3.11 -2.36 10.74
CA THR A 107 4.37 -2.70 10.09
C THR A 107 4.10 -3.13 8.65
N THR A 108 5.01 -2.79 7.74
CA THR A 108 5.05 -3.31 6.36
C THR A 108 5.79 -4.64 6.26
N PHE A 109 6.41 -5.11 7.34
CA PHE A 109 7.22 -6.33 7.34
C PHE A 109 6.36 -7.60 7.28
N ASN A 110 6.63 -8.45 6.29
CA ASN A 110 5.99 -9.76 6.14
C ASN A 110 7.04 -10.85 5.84
N ALA A 111 7.24 -11.77 6.77
CA ALA A 111 8.15 -12.90 6.62
C ALA A 111 7.51 -14.14 5.95
N SER A 112 6.20 -14.10 5.67
CA SER A 112 5.39 -15.23 5.19
C SER A 112 5.01 -15.09 3.71
N SER A 113 5.69 -14.22 2.96
CA SER A 113 5.52 -14.09 1.52
C SER A 113 5.76 -15.42 0.82
N ARG A 114 4.86 -15.80 -0.08
CA ARG A 114 4.97 -17.08 -0.81
C ARG A 114 6.21 -17.04 -1.70
N GLN A 115 7.06 -18.06 -1.55
CA GLN A 115 8.25 -18.24 -2.37
C GLN A 115 8.11 -19.56 -3.12
N LEU A 116 8.46 -19.54 -4.42
CA LEU A 116 8.56 -20.75 -5.23
C LEU A 116 10.04 -21.18 -5.26
N LYS A 117 10.32 -22.41 -4.83
CA LYS A 117 11.66 -22.99 -4.89
C LYS A 117 11.69 -24.05 -5.99
N ALA A 118 12.42 -23.77 -7.07
CA ALA A 118 12.71 -24.75 -8.10
C ALA A 118 13.98 -25.53 -7.73
N ASN A 119 13.89 -26.86 -7.64
CA ASN A 119 15.05 -27.73 -7.43
C ASN A 119 15.33 -28.49 -8.74
N VAL A 120 16.50 -28.26 -9.34
CA VAL A 120 16.92 -28.94 -10.57
C VAL A 120 17.76 -30.15 -10.20
N ASP A 121 17.30 -31.34 -10.58
CA ASP A 121 18.03 -32.59 -10.36
C ASP A 121 19.13 -32.75 -11.41
N ARG A 122 20.37 -32.47 -10.98
CA ARG A 122 21.56 -32.54 -11.83
C ARG A 122 21.78 -33.93 -12.41
N SER A 123 21.59 -34.97 -11.60
CA SER A 123 21.85 -36.36 -12.03
C SER A 123 20.90 -36.79 -13.15
N LYS A 124 19.63 -36.38 -13.05
CA LYS A 124 18.63 -36.64 -14.08
C LYS A 124 18.86 -35.78 -15.32
N THR A 125 19.26 -34.53 -15.16
CA THR A 125 19.56 -33.63 -16.28
C THR A 125 20.71 -34.16 -17.13
N GLU A 126 21.80 -34.61 -16.48
CA GLU A 126 22.96 -35.22 -17.16
C GLU A 126 22.60 -36.55 -17.84
N ALA A 127 21.81 -37.40 -17.19
CA ALA A 127 21.35 -38.67 -17.76
C ALA A 127 20.47 -38.49 -19.01
N LEU A 128 19.77 -37.36 -19.13
CA LEU A 128 18.97 -36.98 -20.30
C LEU A 128 19.78 -36.24 -21.38
N GLY A 129 21.09 -36.05 -21.17
CA GLY A 129 21.97 -35.32 -22.09
C GLY A 129 21.73 -33.80 -22.12
N LEU A 130 21.07 -33.25 -21.09
CA LEU A 130 20.82 -31.82 -20.97
C LEU A 130 21.90 -31.15 -20.10
N SER A 131 22.19 -29.89 -20.39
CA SER A 131 23.06 -29.05 -19.55
C SER A 131 22.24 -28.43 -18.41
N VAL A 132 22.75 -28.53 -17.18
CA VAL A 132 22.14 -27.87 -16.01
C VAL A 132 22.05 -26.34 -16.19
N PRO A 133 23.08 -25.64 -16.72
CA PRO A 133 22.97 -24.24 -17.11
C PRO A 133 21.78 -23.93 -18.03
N ASP A 134 21.52 -24.79 -19.03
CA ASP A 134 20.46 -24.54 -20.02
C ASP A 134 19.07 -24.61 -19.37
N VAL A 135 18.88 -25.52 -18.41
CA VAL A 135 17.64 -25.62 -17.62
C VAL A 135 17.42 -24.33 -16.82
N TYR A 136 18.46 -23.80 -16.17
CA TYR A 136 18.35 -22.54 -15.43
C TYR A 136 18.14 -21.33 -16.35
N ALA A 137 18.77 -21.30 -17.53
CA ALA A 137 18.54 -20.26 -18.53
C ALA A 137 17.09 -20.25 -19.03
N ALA A 138 16.51 -21.43 -19.27
CA ALA A 138 15.10 -21.57 -19.63
C ALA A 138 14.19 -21.10 -18.49
N LEU A 139 14.46 -21.50 -17.25
CA LEU A 139 13.68 -21.05 -16.07
C LEU A 139 13.74 -19.52 -15.90
N GLN A 140 14.91 -18.90 -16.05
CA GLN A 140 15.06 -17.44 -15.97
C GLN A 140 14.28 -16.73 -17.08
N THR A 141 14.27 -17.28 -18.29
CA THR A 141 13.57 -16.69 -19.43
C THR A 141 12.05 -16.82 -19.30
N LEU A 142 11.55 -17.94 -18.76
CA LEU A 142 10.11 -18.20 -18.61
C LEU A 142 9.50 -17.50 -17.39
N PHE A 143 10.20 -17.49 -16.24
CA PHE A 143 9.69 -16.91 -15.00
C PHE A 143 10.15 -15.47 -14.75
N GLY A 144 11.08 -14.97 -15.56
CA GLY A 144 11.60 -13.62 -15.47
C GLY A 144 11.44 -12.88 -16.79
N SER A 145 12.47 -12.14 -17.14
CA SER A 145 12.64 -11.54 -18.45
C SER A 145 14.10 -11.68 -18.86
N LEU A 146 14.32 -11.79 -20.16
CA LEU A 146 15.66 -11.77 -20.73
C LEU A 146 15.77 -10.55 -21.63
N TYR A 147 16.68 -9.65 -21.26
CA TYR A 147 17.07 -8.57 -22.16
C TYR A 147 17.98 -9.15 -23.24
N VAL A 148 17.53 -9.07 -24.50
CA VAL A 148 18.28 -9.56 -25.66
C VAL A 148 18.99 -8.40 -26.35
N SER A 149 18.23 -7.37 -26.72
CA SER A 149 18.75 -6.16 -27.35
C SER A 149 17.73 -5.03 -27.27
N GLN A 150 18.22 -3.81 -27.52
CA GLN A 150 17.39 -2.64 -27.74
C GLN A 150 16.93 -2.56 -29.19
N TYR A 151 15.76 -1.97 -29.45
CA TYR A 151 15.24 -1.71 -30.79
C TYR A 151 14.80 -0.25 -30.97
N ASN A 152 14.89 0.27 -32.20
CA ASN A 152 14.49 1.63 -32.50
C ASN A 152 13.00 1.67 -32.86
N LYS A 153 12.22 2.44 -32.09
CA LYS A 153 10.82 2.73 -32.36
C LYS A 153 10.61 4.25 -32.34
N TYR A 154 10.25 4.81 -33.49
CA TYR A 154 10.00 6.26 -33.68
C TYR A 154 11.21 7.15 -33.34
N GLY A 155 12.42 6.72 -33.69
CA GLY A 155 13.64 7.49 -33.41
C GLY A 155 14.07 7.45 -31.95
N ARG A 156 13.43 6.61 -31.12
CA ARG A 156 13.82 6.36 -29.72
C ARG A 156 14.22 4.90 -29.56
N VAL A 157 15.30 4.68 -28.84
CA VAL A 157 15.81 3.35 -28.52
C VAL A 157 15.13 2.86 -27.24
N TRP A 158 14.55 1.66 -27.30
CA TRP A 158 13.85 0.96 -26.21
C TRP A 158 14.50 -0.39 -25.95
#